data_AF-A0A9W6WDS5-F1
#
_entry.id   AF-A0A9W6WDS5-F1
#
_cell.length_a   1.000
_cell.length_b   1.000
_cell.length_c   1.000
_cell.angle_alpha   90.00
_cell.angle_beta   90.00
_cell.angle_gamma   90.00
#
_symmetry.space_group_name_H-M   'P 1'
#
loop_
_entity.id
_entity.type
_entity.pdbx_description
1 polymer ?
#
loop_
_entity_poly.entity_id
_entity_poly.type
_entity_poly.pdbx_seq_one_letter_code
_entity_poly.pdbx_strand_id
1 'polypeptide(L)'
;MLKLSISYAISQSVKISLFEELVDNTIEDTQDIPQQIAQKGKVEMTREEIMKSIGELFILRININLHGSVLDSPELMWSEPTLEPIYQATRGYLEINQRVTLLNQRLEVISDLLQMLKEQLGHSNDEYLELIVIILIAAEVVISIINIIVDLIAIK
;
A
#
# COMPACT_ATOMS: atom_id res chain seq x y z
N MET A 1 14.46 -7.70 -39.13
CA MET A 1 14.92 -8.02 -37.76
C MET A 1 15.20 -6.77 -36.94
N LEU A 2 16.07 -5.84 -37.36
CA LEU A 2 16.37 -4.59 -36.62
C LEU A 2 15.12 -3.75 -36.27
N LYS A 3 14.21 -3.54 -37.23
CA LYS A 3 12.93 -2.85 -37.00
C LYS A 3 12.09 -3.51 -35.91
N LEU A 4 12.17 -4.84 -35.78
CA LEU A 4 11.37 -5.62 -34.85
C LEU A 4 11.86 -5.44 -33.41
N SER A 5 13.19 -5.38 -33.20
CA SER A 5 13.81 -5.04 -31.91
C SER A 5 13.41 -3.62 -31.44
N ILE A 6 13.41 -2.65 -32.35
CA ILE A 6 12.98 -1.28 -32.07
C ILE A 6 11.48 -1.24 -31.75
N SER A 7 10.64 -1.88 -32.58
CA SER A 7 9.19 -1.97 -32.34
C SER A 7 8.86 -2.58 -30.98
N TYR A 8 9.63 -3.57 -30.54
CA TYR A 8 9.44 -4.20 -29.24
C TYR A 8 9.73 -3.24 -28.08
N ALA A 9 10.86 -2.52 -28.12
CA ALA A 9 11.18 -1.49 -27.13
C ALA A 9 10.12 -0.37 -27.10
N ILE A 10 9.63 0.06 -28.26
CA ILE A 10 8.56 1.06 -28.36
C ILE A 10 7.25 0.54 -27.74
N SER A 11 6.87 -0.71 -28.03
CA SER A 11 5.70 -1.36 -27.43
C SER A 11 5.78 -1.39 -25.89
N GLN A 12 6.95 -1.71 -25.34
CA GLN A 12 7.18 -1.63 -23.89
C GLN A 12 7.01 -0.21 -23.35
N SER A 13 7.56 0.80 -24.03
CA SER A 13 7.39 2.21 -23.65
C SER A 13 5.93 2.65 -23.64
N VAL A 14 5.13 2.23 -24.62
CA VAL A 14 3.68 2.54 -24.67
C VAL A 14 2.96 1.88 -23.49
N LYS A 15 3.27 0.63 -23.18
CA LYS A 15 2.70 -0.06 -22.01
C LYS A 15 3.07 0.64 -20.69
N ILE A 16 4.31 1.12 -20.55
CA ILE A 16 4.72 1.91 -19.37
C ILE A 16 3.91 3.19 -19.27
N SER A 17 3.64 3.85 -20.39
CA SER A 17 2.84 5.08 -20.41
C SER A 17 1.42 4.85 -19.87
N LEU A 18 0.81 3.69 -20.15
CA LEU A 18 -0.46 3.30 -19.54
C LEU A 18 -0.36 3.15 -18.02
N PHE A 19 0.73 2.55 -17.52
CA PHE A 19 0.93 2.42 -16.08
C PHE A 19 1.22 3.77 -15.42
N GLU A 20 1.92 4.68 -16.10
CA GLU A 20 2.11 6.06 -15.63
C GLU A 20 0.76 6.76 -15.45
N GLU A 21 -0.14 6.66 -16.43
CA GLU A 21 -1.49 7.22 -16.34
C GLU A 21 -2.29 6.62 -15.17
N LEU A 22 -2.23 5.30 -14.97
CA LEU A 22 -2.91 4.65 -13.84
C LEU A 22 -2.35 5.09 -12.48
N VAL A 23 -1.03 5.28 -12.38
CA VAL A 23 -0.40 5.79 -11.15
C VAL A 23 -0.78 7.25 -10.93
N ASP A 24 -0.79 8.08 -11.97
CA ASP A 24 -1.14 9.50 -11.87
C ASP A 24 -2.60 9.66 -11.42
N ASN A 25 -3.53 8.88 -11.96
CA ASN A 25 -4.92 8.83 -11.46
C ASN A 25 -4.98 8.44 -9.97
N THR A 26 -4.19 7.43 -9.56
CA THR A 26 -4.13 7.01 -8.14
C THR A 26 -3.59 8.13 -7.23
N ILE A 27 -2.64 8.92 -7.72
CA ILE A 27 -2.11 10.09 -7.00
C ILE A 27 -3.19 11.15 -6.87
N GLU A 28 -3.91 11.46 -7.95
CA GLU A 28 -5.00 12.44 -7.94
C GLU A 28 -6.11 12.05 -6.96
N ASP A 29 -6.47 10.76 -6.89
CA ASP A 29 -7.47 10.25 -5.96
C ASP A 29 -7.02 10.33 -4.48
N THR A 30 -5.70 10.32 -4.23
CA THR A 30 -5.14 10.28 -2.86
C THR A 30 -4.56 11.61 -2.38
N GLN A 31 -4.45 12.63 -3.24
CA GLN A 31 -3.77 13.90 -2.94
C GLN A 31 -4.40 14.71 -1.79
N ASP A 32 -5.70 14.55 -1.55
CA ASP A 32 -6.43 15.29 -0.52
C ASP A 32 -6.22 14.69 0.88
N ILE A 33 -5.86 13.40 0.96
CA ILE A 33 -5.72 12.67 2.22
C ILE A 33 -4.68 13.35 3.14
N PRO A 34 -3.42 13.63 2.71
CA PRO A 34 -2.45 14.32 3.55
C PRO A 34 -2.93 15.72 3.99
N GLN A 35 -3.63 16.45 3.12
CA GLN A 35 -4.13 17.79 3.44
C GLN A 35 -5.21 17.73 4.53
N GLN A 36 -6.13 16.77 4.44
CA GLN A 36 -7.15 16.56 5.47
C GLN A 36 -6.51 16.20 6.83
N ILE A 37 -5.49 15.34 6.83
CA ILE A 37 -4.76 14.97 8.05
C ILE A 37 -4.06 16.20 8.63
N ALA A 38 -3.39 17.02 7.82
CA ALA A 38 -2.71 18.22 8.29
C ALA A 38 -3.67 19.27 8.88
N GLN A 39 -4.88 19.40 8.33
CA GLN A 39 -5.86 20.40 8.77
C GLN A 39 -6.74 19.92 9.93
N LYS A 40 -7.24 18.68 9.87
CA LYS A 40 -8.23 18.13 10.81
C LYS A 40 -7.64 17.13 11.81
N GLY A 41 -6.41 16.65 11.59
CA GLY A 41 -5.78 15.59 12.39
C GLY A 41 -6.36 14.18 12.15
N LYS A 42 -7.34 14.05 11.25
CA LYS A 42 -8.02 12.78 10.91
C LYS A 42 -8.49 12.80 9.46
N VAL A 43 -8.64 11.62 8.89
CA VAL A 43 -9.26 11.43 7.57
C VAL A 43 -10.65 10.81 7.72
N GLU A 44 -11.58 11.17 6.84
CA GLU A 44 -12.94 10.64 6.81
C GLU A 44 -13.02 9.34 5.98
N MET A 45 -12.16 8.36 6.29
CA MET A 45 -12.14 7.04 5.65
C MET A 45 -12.34 5.92 6.67
N THR A 46 -13.11 4.92 6.29
CA THR A 46 -13.32 3.68 7.04
C THR A 46 -12.14 2.72 6.86
N ARG A 47 -12.03 1.75 7.78
CA ARG A 47 -11.05 0.66 7.68
C ARG A 47 -11.19 -0.13 6.37
N GLU A 48 -12.42 -0.34 5.92
CA GLU A 48 -12.69 -1.07 4.69
C GLU A 48 -12.18 -0.30 3.47
N GLU A 49 -12.43 1.01 3.39
CA GLU A 49 -11.95 1.87 2.30
C GLU A 49 -10.43 1.89 2.22
N ILE A 50 -9.74 2.08 3.35
CA ILE A 50 -8.26 2.04 3.39
C ILE A 50 -7.73 0.68 2.93
N MET A 51 -8.34 -0.42 3.38
CA MET A 51 -7.91 -1.76 2.96
C MET A 51 -8.17 -2.03 1.47
N LYS A 52 -9.25 -1.49 0.89
CA LYS A 52 -9.50 -1.56 -0.56
C LYS A 52 -8.44 -0.80 -1.34
N SER A 53 -8.13 0.44 -0.96
CA SER A 53 -7.09 1.24 -1.61
C SER A 53 -5.70 0.58 -1.51
N ILE A 54 -5.36 -0.02 -0.37
CA ILE A 54 -4.13 -0.83 -0.22
C ILE A 54 -4.14 -1.99 -1.22
N GLY A 55 -5.25 -2.71 -1.35
CA GLY A 55 -5.40 -3.81 -2.29
C GLY A 55 -5.24 -3.38 -3.75
N GLU A 56 -5.89 -2.29 -4.15
CA GLU A 56 -5.78 -1.71 -5.49
C GLU A 56 -4.34 -1.30 -5.82
N LEU A 57 -3.66 -0.65 -4.87
CA LEU A 57 -2.24 -0.29 -5.00
C LEU A 57 -1.35 -1.53 -5.19
N PHE A 58 -1.63 -2.61 -4.44
CA PHE A 58 -0.92 -3.89 -4.62
C PHE A 58 -1.17 -4.51 -5.99
N ILE A 59 -2.41 -4.50 -6.48
CA ILE A 59 -2.75 -4.99 -7.83
C ILE A 59 -1.95 -4.20 -8.87
N LEU A 60 -1.91 -2.87 -8.75
CA LEU A 60 -1.14 -2.02 -9.67
C LEU A 60 0.36 -2.31 -9.61
N ARG A 61 0.93 -2.44 -8.40
CA ARG A 61 2.34 -2.80 -8.20
C ARG A 61 2.67 -4.18 -8.78
N ILE A 62 1.80 -5.17 -8.59
CA ILE A 62 1.95 -6.52 -9.17
C ILE A 62 1.90 -6.43 -10.70
N ASN A 63 0.96 -5.67 -11.27
CA ASN A 63 0.86 -5.52 -12.72
C ASN A 63 2.10 -4.85 -13.31
N ILE A 64 2.62 -3.79 -12.67
CA ILE A 64 3.84 -3.12 -13.10
C ILE A 64 5.05 -4.03 -12.96
N ASN A 65 5.18 -4.77 -11.86
CA ASN A 65 6.36 -5.61 -11.65
C ASN A 65 6.31 -6.90 -12.49
N LEU A 66 5.15 -7.56 -12.64
CA LEU A 66 5.04 -8.76 -13.46
C LEU A 66 5.09 -8.46 -14.97
N HIS A 67 4.44 -7.39 -15.43
CA HIS A 67 4.44 -7.04 -16.86
C HIS A 67 5.57 -6.10 -17.25
N GLY A 68 6.15 -5.37 -16.29
CA GLY A 68 7.42 -4.67 -16.42
C GLY A 68 8.61 -5.63 -16.37
N SER A 69 8.50 -6.77 -15.66
CA SER A 69 9.50 -7.86 -15.63
C SER A 69 9.54 -8.75 -16.86
N VAL A 70 8.97 -8.31 -18.00
CA VAL A 70 9.58 -8.62 -19.31
C VAL A 70 10.83 -7.74 -19.50
N LEU A 71 11.67 -7.73 -18.45
CA LEU A 71 12.94 -7.07 -18.30
C LEU A 71 14.07 -7.98 -18.76
N ASP A 72 13.82 -9.30 -18.81
CA ASP A 72 14.66 -10.23 -19.54
C ASP A 72 14.58 -9.91 -21.03
N SER A 73 15.72 -10.06 -21.69
CA SER A 73 15.75 -9.87 -23.12
C SER A 73 14.72 -10.82 -23.76
N PRO A 74 13.80 -10.33 -24.62
CA PRO A 74 12.75 -11.17 -25.18
C PRO A 74 13.37 -12.41 -25.82
N GLU A 75 12.67 -13.54 -25.82
CA GLU A 75 13.18 -14.82 -26.37
C GLU A 75 13.75 -14.68 -27.80
N LEU A 76 13.23 -13.71 -28.55
CA LEU A 76 13.76 -13.31 -29.84
C LEU A 76 15.25 -12.94 -29.81
N MET A 77 15.72 -12.24 -28.78
CA MET A 77 17.13 -11.86 -28.62
C MET A 77 18.00 -13.02 -28.14
N TRP A 78 17.40 -14.05 -27.51
CA TRP A 78 18.09 -15.33 -27.29
C TRP A 78 18.34 -16.05 -28.61
N SER A 79 17.42 -15.90 -29.57
CA SER A 79 17.54 -16.46 -30.91
C SER A 79 18.51 -15.66 -31.80
N GLU A 80 18.55 -14.34 -31.63
CA GLU A 80 19.37 -13.42 -32.43
C GLU A 80 20.14 -12.43 -31.51
N PRO A 81 21.26 -12.85 -30.89
CA PRO A 81 22.00 -12.04 -29.91
C PRO A 81 22.58 -10.74 -30.49
N THR A 82 22.75 -10.67 -31.81
CA THR A 82 23.27 -9.48 -32.52
C THR A 82 22.33 -8.27 -32.41
N LEU A 83 21.06 -8.49 -32.08
CA LEU A 83 20.04 -7.45 -31.94
C LEU A 83 19.99 -6.83 -30.53
N GLU A 84 20.59 -7.50 -29.55
CA GLU A 84 20.61 -7.09 -28.14
C GLU A 84 21.14 -5.67 -27.94
N PRO A 85 22.29 -5.26 -28.53
CA PRO A 85 22.82 -3.92 -28.30
C PRO A 85 21.89 -2.81 -28.82
N ILE A 86 21.18 -3.08 -29.92
CA ILE A 86 20.24 -2.13 -30.53
C ILE A 86 18.98 -2.01 -29.68
N TYR A 87 18.48 -3.15 -29.18
CA TYR A 87 17.37 -3.18 -28.25
C TYR A 87 17.71 -2.40 -26.97
N GLN A 88 18.85 -2.68 -26.35
CA GLN A 88 19.30 -1.97 -25.14
C GLN A 88 19.53 -0.47 -25.39
N ALA A 89 20.12 -0.08 -26.52
CA ALA A 89 20.27 1.33 -26.89
C ALA A 89 18.90 2.02 -27.03
N THR A 90 17.92 1.35 -27.63
CA THR A 90 16.55 1.87 -27.79
C THR A 90 15.84 1.97 -26.43
N ARG A 91 15.97 0.96 -25.57
CA ARG A 91 15.42 1.00 -24.20
C ARG A 91 16.04 2.13 -23.37
N GLY A 92 17.35 2.33 -23.49
CA GLY A 92 18.08 3.41 -22.84
C GLY A 92 17.61 4.78 -23.32
N TYR A 93 17.45 4.95 -24.64
CA TYR A 93 16.91 6.18 -25.23
C TYR A 93 15.48 6.49 -24.77
N LEU A 94 14.64 5.46 -24.60
CA LEU A 94 13.27 5.60 -24.10
C LEU A 94 13.16 5.65 -22.57
N GLU A 95 14.30 5.63 -21.86
CA GLU A 95 14.42 5.72 -20.40
C GLU A 95 13.55 4.70 -19.64
N ILE A 96 13.31 3.54 -20.26
CA ILE A 96 12.35 2.52 -19.78
C ILE A 96 12.61 2.15 -18.31
N ASN A 97 13.88 1.93 -17.95
CA ASN A 97 14.24 1.55 -16.58
C ASN A 97 14.01 2.70 -15.58
N GLN A 98 14.38 3.93 -15.96
CA GLN A 98 14.22 5.09 -15.08
C GLN A 98 12.74 5.40 -14.82
N ARG A 99 11.90 5.30 -15.85
CA ARG A 99 10.45 5.47 -15.75
C ARG A 99 9.81 4.44 -14.81
N VAL A 100 10.21 3.17 -14.92
CA VAL A 100 9.75 2.11 -14.00
C VAL A 100 10.21 2.37 -12.57
N THR A 101 11.45 2.83 -12.36
CA THR A 101 11.94 3.21 -11.03
C THR A 101 11.11 4.35 -10.44
N LEU A 102 10.85 5.40 -11.20
CA LEU A 102 10.04 6.54 -10.77
C LEU A 102 8.61 6.12 -10.42
N LEU A 103 8.00 5.25 -11.21
CA LEU A 103 6.67 4.70 -10.93
C LEU A 103 6.63 3.95 -9.60
N ASN A 104 7.62 3.10 -9.34
CA ASN A 104 7.69 2.36 -8.08
C ASN A 104 7.86 3.31 -6.88
N GLN A 105 8.68 4.36 -7.00
CA GLN A 105 8.84 5.38 -5.96
C GLN A 105 7.53 6.13 -5.68
N ARG A 106 6.79 6.52 -6.72
CA ARG A 106 5.47 7.16 -6.56
C ARG A 106 4.48 6.26 -5.82
N LEU A 107 4.43 4.98 -6.21
CA LEU A 107 3.60 3.97 -5.53
C LEU A 107 4.03 3.72 -4.08
N GLU A 108 5.32 3.82 -3.78
CA GLU A 108 5.85 3.68 -2.41
C GLU A 108 5.32 4.78 -1.50
N VAL A 109 5.34 6.05 -1.95
CA VAL A 109 4.80 7.17 -1.16
C VAL A 109 3.31 6.97 -0.82
N ILE A 110 2.50 6.50 -1.78
CA ILE A 110 1.08 6.22 -1.55
C ILE A 110 0.91 5.02 -0.60
N SER A 111 1.75 3.99 -0.75
CA SER A 111 1.75 2.82 0.13
C SER A 111 2.03 3.22 1.58
N ASP A 112 3.01 4.08 1.80
CA ASP A 112 3.39 4.54 3.14
C ASP A 112 2.27 5.37 3.78
N LEU A 113 1.62 6.24 2.99
CA LEU A 113 0.46 7.01 3.43
C LEU A 113 -0.69 6.09 3.88
N LEU A 114 -1.05 5.11 3.05
CA LEU A 114 -2.14 4.18 3.36
C LEU A 114 -1.80 3.26 4.53
N GLN A 115 -0.53 2.87 4.68
CA GLN A 115 -0.07 2.07 5.81
C GLN A 115 -0.15 2.84 7.12
N MET A 116 0.26 4.12 7.13
CA MET A 116 0.10 5.00 8.29
C MET A 116 -1.39 5.10 8.70
N LEU A 117 -2.30 5.28 7.74
CA LEU A 117 -3.74 5.31 8.01
C LEU A 117 -4.26 4.00 8.62
N LYS A 118 -3.80 2.86 8.09
CA LYS A 118 -4.14 1.54 8.63
C LYS A 118 -3.67 1.37 10.08
N GLU A 119 -2.48 1.86 10.42
CA GLU A 119 -1.93 1.80 11.77
C GLU A 119 -2.73 2.64 12.77
N GLN A 120 -3.18 3.84 12.36
CA GLN A 120 -4.05 4.68 13.18
C GLN A 120 -5.38 3.99 13.54
N LEU A 121 -5.97 3.22 12.63
CA LEU A 121 -7.19 2.46 12.89
C LEU A 121 -6.97 1.21 13.77
N GLY A 122 -5.74 0.75 13.91
CA GLY A 122 -5.39 -0.43 14.72
C GLY A 122 -5.41 -0.17 16.22
N HIS A 123 -5.21 1.09 16.65
CA HIS A 123 -5.02 1.44 18.06
C HIS A 123 -6.30 1.43 18.90
N SER A 124 -7.49 1.32 18.29
CA SER A 124 -8.74 1.36 19.05
C SER A 124 -9.02 0.07 19.84
N ASN A 125 -8.49 -1.09 19.45
CA ASN A 125 -8.87 -2.36 20.09
C ASN A 125 -8.18 -2.62 21.44
N ASP A 126 -6.93 -2.16 21.60
CA ASP A 126 -6.18 -2.38 22.84
C ASP A 126 -6.79 -1.58 24.01
N GLU A 127 -7.31 -0.38 23.73
CA GLU A 127 -7.97 0.47 24.73
C GLU A 127 -9.27 -0.16 25.26
N TYR A 128 -10.05 -0.86 24.42
CA TYR A 128 -11.26 -1.56 24.87
C TYR A 128 -10.96 -2.74 25.80
N LEU A 129 -9.87 -3.48 25.54
CA LEU A 129 -9.47 -4.59 26.39
C LEU A 129 -9.01 -4.09 27.76
N GLU A 130 -8.29 -2.98 27.81
CA GLU A 130 -7.88 -2.34 29.08
C GLU A 130 -9.11 -1.93 29.92
N LEU A 131 -10.10 -1.28 29.30
CA LEU A 131 -11.32 -0.86 29.98
C LEU A 131 -12.11 -2.05 30.56
N ILE A 132 -12.20 -3.16 29.81
CA ILE A 132 -12.86 -4.38 30.29
C ILE A 132 -12.16 -4.91 31.54
N VAL A 133 -10.83 -4.96 31.56
CA VAL A 133 -10.06 -5.43 32.73
C VAL A 133 -10.30 -4.53 33.95
N ILE A 134 -10.30 -3.20 33.77
CA ILE A 134 -10.58 -2.24 34.84
C ILE A 134 -11.98 -2.47 35.43
N ILE A 135 -12.99 -2.65 34.58
CA ILE A 135 -14.38 -2.89 35.02
C ILE A 135 -14.49 -4.21 35.79
N LEU A 136 -13.82 -5.28 35.33
CA LEU A 136 -13.83 -6.59 36.00
C LEU A 136 -13.21 -6.51 37.41
N ILE A 137 -12.07 -5.85 37.55
CA ILE A 137 -11.40 -5.65 38.86
C ILE A 137 -12.29 -4.81 39.78
N ALA A 138 -12.90 -3.74 39.26
CA ALA A 138 -13.80 -2.89 40.04
C ALA A 138 -15.02 -3.68 40.56
N ALA A 139 -15.61 -4.55 39.72
CA ALA A 139 -16.73 -5.40 40.11
C ALA A 139 -16.32 -6.41 41.21
N GLU A 140 -15.15 -7.03 41.10
CA GLU A 140 -14.62 -7.95 42.11
C GLU A 140 -14.42 -7.27 43.47
N VAL A 141 -13.83 -6.06 43.47
CA VAL A 141 -13.65 -5.27 44.69
C VAL A 141 -15.00 -4.92 45.33
N VAL A 142 -16.00 -4.53 44.55
CA VAL A 142 -17.35 -4.21 45.06
C VAL A 142 -18.00 -5.43 45.70
N ILE A 143 -17.94 -6.59 45.04
CA ILE A 143 -18.48 -7.85 45.59
C ILE A 143 -17.78 -8.22 46.90
N SER A 144 -16.45 -8.08 46.95
CA SER A 144 -15.65 -8.37 48.15
C SER A 144 -16.03 -7.44 49.32
N ILE A 145 -16.23 -6.16 49.06
CA ILE A 145 -16.70 -5.19 50.07
C ILE A 145 -18.11 -5.55 50.58
N ILE A 146 -19.03 -5.90 49.68
CA ILE A 146 -20.39 -6.31 50.06
C ILE A 146 -20.35 -7.55 50.97
N ASN A 147 -19.56 -8.56 50.61
CA ASN A 147 -19.41 -9.77 51.43
C ASN A 147 -18.88 -9.44 52.83
N ILE A 148 -17.85 -8.59 52.94
CA ILE A 148 -17.30 -8.16 54.23
C ILE A 148 -18.36 -7.44 55.09
N ILE A 149 -19.19 -6.58 54.47
CA ILE A 149 -20.26 -5.86 55.19
C ILE A 149 -21.34 -6.83 55.68
N VAL A 150 -21.74 -7.80 54.83
CA VAL A 150 -22.73 -8.82 55.18
C VAL A 150 -22.23 -9.67 56.34
N ASP A 151 -20.98 -10.13 56.29
CA ASP A 151 -20.37 -10.91 57.38
C ASP A 151 -20.32 -10.12 58.69
N LEU A 152 -19.98 -8.81 58.63
CA LEU A 152 -19.95 -7.95 59.81
C LEU A 152 -21.33 -7.76 60.44
N ILE A 153 -22.38 -7.66 59.63
CA ILE A 153 -23.77 -7.57 60.12
C ILE A 153 -24.22 -8.90 60.70
N ALA A 154 -23.84 -10.03 60.10
CA ALA A 154 -24.21 -11.36 60.57
C ALA A 154 -23.56 -11.75 61.90
N ILE A 155 -22.39 -11.20 62.21
CA ILE A 155 -21.67 -11.41 63.48
C ILE A 155 -22.24 -10.55 64.63
N LYS A 156 -22.99 -9.48 64.32
CA LYS A 156 -23.55 -8.54 65.30
C LYS A 156 -24.98 -8.88 65.70
#